data_AF-A0A124IUU1-F1
#
_entry.id   AF-A0A124IUU1-F1
#
_cell.length_a   1.000
_cell.length_b   1.000
_cell.length_c   1.000
_cell.angle_alpha   90.00
_cell.angle_beta   90.00
_cell.angle_gamma   90.00
#
_symmetry.space_group_name_H-M   'P 1'
#
loop_
_entity.id
_entity.type
_entity.pdbx_description
1 polymer ?
#
loop_
_entity_poly.entity_id
_entity_poly.type
_entity_poly.pdbx_seq_one_letter_code
_entity_poly.pdbx_strand_id
1 'polypeptide(L)'
;MDLILRSLSTIDGVLLMKFFDNDLVITYDTDRIKFGDIAELILSMGIGLFLRKVILNIGGEYVNVDQVSSMIVDSVDGVVYLLRESNSPRLSILAHPDTDLNAVINELRGLGVNVRGVVNDEVTYILMAQS
;
A
#
# COMPACT_ATOMS: atom_id res chain seq x y z
N MET A 1 20.34 -10.24 4.38
CA MET A 1 20.49 -8.81 4.04
C MET A 1 21.00 -8.64 2.61
N ASP A 2 22.21 -9.12 2.29
CA ASP A 2 22.85 -8.88 0.97
C ASP A 2 22.04 -9.33 -0.25
N LEU A 3 21.33 -10.47 -0.18
CA LEU A 3 20.52 -10.95 -1.31
C LEU A 3 19.33 -10.03 -1.58
N ILE A 4 18.65 -9.57 -0.53
CA ILE A 4 17.51 -8.66 -0.60
C ILE A 4 17.94 -7.32 -1.20
N LEU A 5 19.06 -6.77 -0.72
CA LEU A 5 19.61 -5.53 -1.25
C LEU A 5 20.00 -5.67 -2.72
N ARG A 6 20.55 -6.80 -3.13
CA ARG A 6 20.82 -7.06 -4.54
C ARG A 6 19.53 -7.11 -5.34
N SER A 7 18.51 -7.82 -4.86
CA SER A 7 17.20 -7.89 -5.52
C SER A 7 16.55 -6.50 -5.65
N LEU A 8 16.58 -5.68 -4.60
CA LEU A 8 16.05 -4.32 -4.63
C LEU A 8 16.85 -3.41 -5.59
N SER A 9 18.17 -3.56 -5.64
CA SER A 9 19.05 -2.75 -6.51
C SER A 9 18.88 -3.03 -8.00
N THR A 10 18.35 -4.21 -8.35
CA THR A 10 18.13 -4.62 -9.74
C THR A 10 16.78 -4.20 -10.31
N ILE A 11 15.93 -3.57 -9.49
CA ILE A 11 14.61 -3.11 -9.93
C ILE A 11 14.78 -1.86 -10.78
N ASP A 12 14.17 -1.88 -11.98
CA ASP A 12 14.09 -0.68 -12.82
C ASP A 12 13.33 0.42 -12.08
N GLY A 13 13.92 1.63 -12.05
CA GLY A 13 13.40 2.76 -11.28
C GLY A 13 14.02 2.95 -9.90
N VAL A 14 14.73 1.98 -9.32
CA VAL A 14 15.51 2.22 -8.08
C VAL A 14 16.82 2.93 -8.42
N LEU A 15 17.04 4.10 -7.83
CA LEU A 15 18.19 4.98 -8.13
C LEU A 15 19.31 4.86 -7.10
N LEU A 16 18.94 4.83 -5.82
CA LEU A 16 19.88 4.77 -4.71
C LEU A 16 19.29 3.96 -3.57
N MET A 17 20.13 3.19 -2.90
CA MET A 17 19.81 2.60 -1.61
C MET A 17 20.93 2.86 -0.62
N LYS A 18 20.56 3.30 0.57
CA LYS A 18 21.54 3.62 1.61
C LYS A 18 20.98 3.29 2.99
N PHE A 19 21.81 2.69 3.82
CA PHE A 19 21.51 2.52 5.24
C PHE A 19 21.87 3.77 6.01
N PHE A 20 20.96 4.15 6.91
CA PHE A 20 21.19 5.09 7.97
C PHE A 20 20.83 4.38 9.27
N ASP A 21 21.84 3.95 10.02
CA ASP A 21 21.70 3.08 11.20
C ASP A 21 20.91 1.80 10.87
N ASN A 22 19.69 1.67 11.40
CA ASN A 22 18.82 0.52 11.17
C ASN A 22 17.79 0.76 10.05
N ASP A 23 17.80 1.94 9.42
CA ASP A 23 16.84 2.31 8.39
C ASP A 23 17.46 2.14 6.99
N LEU A 24 16.72 1.46 6.11
CA LEU A 24 17.03 1.41 4.68
C LEU A 24 16.29 2.54 3.98
N VAL A 25 17.02 3.50 3.44
CA VAL A 25 16.48 4.56 2.61
C VAL A 25 16.62 4.16 1.14
N ILE A 26 15.51 4.19 0.42
CA ILE A 26 15.44 3.91 -1.02
C ILE A 26 15.01 5.19 -1.74
N THR A 27 15.80 5.61 -2.71
CA THR A 27 15.44 6.68 -3.66
C THR A 27 15.07 6.02 -4.98
N TYR A 28 13.92 6.38 -5.53
CA TYR A 28 13.40 5.81 -6.76
C TYR A 28 12.81 6.89 -7.67
N ASP A 29 12.72 6.56 -8.96
CA ASP A 29 12.09 7.36 -10.00
C ASP A 29 10.59 7.05 -10.05
N THR A 30 9.77 8.01 -9.64
CA THR A 30 8.29 7.86 -9.57
C THR A 30 7.65 7.69 -10.94
N ASP A 31 8.34 8.04 -12.04
CA ASP A 31 7.86 7.80 -13.40
C ASP A 31 8.08 6.34 -13.86
N ARG A 32 8.92 5.58 -13.13
CA ARG A 32 9.29 4.20 -13.47
C ARG A 32 8.72 3.16 -12.51
N ILE A 33 8.61 3.49 -11.23
CA ILE A 33 8.14 2.57 -10.19
C ILE A 33 7.37 3.33 -9.11
N LYS A 34 6.30 2.71 -8.57
CA LYS A 34 5.52 3.28 -7.49
C LYS A 34 5.99 2.77 -6.14
N PHE A 35 5.69 3.52 -5.09
CA PHE A 35 5.91 3.06 -3.72
C PHE A 35 5.26 1.70 -3.46
N GLY A 36 4.02 1.49 -3.94
CA GLY A 36 3.27 0.24 -3.77
C GLY A 36 4.05 -0.98 -4.26
N ASP A 37 4.64 -0.91 -5.46
CA ASP A 37 5.44 -2.00 -6.05
C ASP A 37 6.66 -2.35 -5.18
N ILE A 38 7.36 -1.32 -4.69
CA ILE A 38 8.52 -1.49 -3.80
C ILE A 38 8.08 -2.12 -2.49
N ALA A 39 6.98 -1.63 -1.90
CA ALA A 39 6.45 -2.11 -0.63
C ALA A 39 6.00 -3.58 -0.72
N GLU A 40 5.26 -3.95 -1.76
CA GLU A 40 4.85 -5.34 -2.01
C GLU A 40 6.05 -6.26 -2.13
N LEU A 41 7.08 -5.85 -2.86
CA LEU A 41 8.28 -6.65 -3.03
C LEU A 41 9.03 -6.84 -1.69
N ILE A 42 9.21 -5.78 -0.91
CA ILE A 42 9.85 -5.86 0.41
C ILE A 42 9.07 -6.80 1.33
N LEU A 43 7.74 -6.68 1.34
CA LEU A 43 6.87 -7.57 2.12
C LEU A 43 6.99 -9.03 1.64
N SER A 44 7.07 -9.26 0.33
CA SER A 44 7.24 -10.60 -0.25
C SER A 44 8.58 -11.25 0.15
N MET A 45 9.60 -10.44 0.41
CA MET A 45 10.91 -10.88 0.93
C MET A 45 10.88 -11.19 2.43
N GLY A 46 9.75 -11.05 3.11
CA GLY A 46 9.63 -11.27 4.54
C GLY A 46 10.27 -10.15 5.37
N ILE A 47 10.41 -8.95 4.81
CA ILE A 47 10.83 -7.76 5.57
C ILE A 47 9.58 -6.97 5.92
N GLY A 48 9.47 -6.59 7.19
CA GLY A 48 8.36 -5.77 7.62
C GLY A 48 8.57 -4.29 7.33
N LEU A 49 7.45 -3.59 7.13
CA LEU A 49 7.40 -2.16 6.85
C LEU A 49 6.48 -1.47 7.86
N PHE A 50 6.80 -0.23 8.22
CA PHE A 50 5.84 0.65 8.87
C PHE A 50 4.94 1.27 7.81
N LEU A 51 3.68 0.84 7.79
CA LEU A 51 2.67 1.31 6.85
C LEU A 51 1.50 1.92 7.62
N ARG A 52 0.82 2.88 7.00
CA ARG A 52 -0.46 3.36 7.49
C ARG A 52 -1.55 2.38 7.11
N LYS A 53 -2.26 1.88 8.12
CA LYS A 53 -3.43 1.03 7.98
C LYS A 53 -4.67 1.85 8.27
N VAL A 54 -5.52 1.99 7.26
CA VAL A 54 -6.81 2.67 7.38
C VAL A 54 -7.92 1.65 7.18
N ILE A 55 -8.89 1.61 8.08
CA ILE A 55 -10.08 0.77 7.97
C ILE A 55 -11.25 1.68 7.68
N LEU A 56 -11.89 1.51 6.53
CA LEU A 56 -13.09 2.24 6.14
C LEU A 56 -14.33 1.37 6.33
N ASN A 57 -15.44 1.98 6.70
CA ASN A 57 -16.77 1.39 6.60
C ASN A 57 -17.35 1.73 5.23
N ILE A 58 -17.67 0.72 4.43
CA ILE A 58 -18.23 0.85 3.08
C ILE A 58 -19.67 0.30 3.06
N GLY A 59 -20.50 0.83 2.17
CA GLY A 59 -21.89 0.39 1.97
C GLY A 59 -22.16 -0.06 0.54
N GLY A 60 -23.35 -0.64 0.32
CA GLY A 60 -23.88 -0.95 -1.01
C GLY A 60 -23.69 -2.39 -1.47
N GLU A 61 -24.24 -2.69 -2.65
CA GLU A 61 -24.09 -3.96 -3.37
C GLU A 61 -22.62 -4.27 -3.66
N TYR A 62 -22.36 -5.52 -4.05
CA TYR A 62 -21.05 -6.12 -4.20
C TYR A 62 -20.08 -5.27 -5.05
N VAL A 63 -19.22 -4.48 -4.40
CA VAL A 63 -18.08 -3.84 -5.05
C VAL A 63 -17.04 -4.93 -5.32
N ASN A 64 -16.62 -5.05 -6.58
CA ASN A 64 -15.47 -5.87 -6.95
C ASN A 64 -14.18 -5.17 -6.47
N VAL A 65 -13.76 -5.49 -5.24
CA VAL A 65 -12.64 -4.81 -4.58
C VAL A 65 -11.31 -5.09 -5.27
N ASP A 66 -11.15 -6.23 -5.93
CA ASP A 66 -9.90 -6.53 -6.65
C ASP A 66 -9.71 -5.56 -7.81
N GLN A 67 -10.78 -5.28 -8.57
CA GLN A 67 -10.76 -4.31 -9.66
C GLN A 67 -10.60 -2.87 -9.15
N VAL A 68 -11.24 -2.53 -8.03
CA VAL A 68 -11.06 -1.20 -7.41
C VAL A 68 -9.66 -1.03 -6.86
N SER A 69 -9.07 -2.08 -6.27
CA SER A 69 -7.74 -2.04 -5.69
C SER A 69 -6.70 -1.70 -6.74
N SER A 70 -6.73 -2.35 -7.92
CA SER A 70 -5.78 -2.04 -8.99
C SER A 70 -5.92 -0.59 -9.47
N MET A 71 -7.15 -0.10 -9.65
CA MET A 71 -7.40 1.28 -10.06
C MET A 71 -6.89 2.31 -9.01
N ILE A 72 -7.06 2.02 -7.72
CA ILE A 72 -6.62 2.92 -6.65
C ILE A 72 -5.09 2.93 -6.53
N VAL A 73 -4.47 1.75 -6.52
CA VAL A 73 -3.00 1.64 -6.51
C VAL A 73 -2.40 2.35 -7.73
N ASP A 74 -3.12 2.33 -8.87
CA ASP A 74 -2.66 3.01 -10.06
C ASP A 74 -2.81 4.54 -10.03
N SER A 75 -3.86 5.04 -9.38
CA SER A 75 -4.23 6.46 -9.40
C SER A 75 -3.68 7.26 -8.23
N VAL A 76 -3.44 6.62 -7.07
CA VAL A 76 -2.98 7.30 -5.86
C VAL A 76 -1.65 6.74 -5.40
N ASP A 77 -0.62 7.59 -5.47
CA ASP A 77 0.72 7.23 -5.03
C ASP A 77 0.77 6.91 -3.52
N GLY A 78 1.64 5.97 -3.17
CA GLY A 78 1.80 5.48 -1.81
C GLY A 78 0.77 4.45 -1.35
N VAL A 79 -0.30 4.17 -2.10
CA VAL A 79 -1.18 3.04 -1.76
C VAL A 79 -0.51 1.73 -2.14
N VAL A 80 -0.46 0.78 -1.20
CA VAL A 80 0.13 -0.54 -1.41
C VAL A 80 -0.95 -1.52 -1.86
N TYR A 81 -2.00 -1.70 -1.07
CA TYR A 81 -3.13 -2.54 -1.46
C TYR A 81 -4.41 -2.21 -0.69
N LEU A 82 -5.53 -2.67 -1.22
CA LEU A 82 -6.83 -2.64 -0.57
C LEU A 82 -7.31 -4.07 -0.35
N LEU A 83 -7.88 -4.33 0.83
CA LEU A 83 -8.42 -5.64 1.19
C LEU A 83 -9.82 -5.49 1.80
N ARG A 84 -10.81 -6.15 1.19
CA ARG A 84 -12.13 -6.27 1.80
C ARG A 84 -12.09 -7.36 2.87
N GLU A 85 -12.57 -7.04 4.06
CA GLU A 85 -12.78 -8.06 5.09
C GLU A 85 -13.95 -8.97 4.70
N SER A 86 -13.71 -10.29 4.68
CA SER A 86 -14.75 -11.28 4.40
C SER A 86 -15.96 -11.12 5.34
N ASN A 87 -17.17 -11.13 4.77
CA ASN A 87 -18.43 -10.98 5.50
C ASN A 87 -18.56 -9.68 6.33
N SER A 88 -17.80 -8.64 5.99
CA SER A 88 -17.77 -7.37 6.71
C SER A 88 -17.93 -6.21 5.71
N PRO A 89 -18.61 -5.12 6.10
CA PRO A 89 -18.65 -3.88 5.32
C PRO A 89 -17.34 -3.08 5.47
N ARG A 90 -16.20 -3.73 5.72
CA ARG A 90 -14.94 -3.06 5.98
C ARG A 90 -13.96 -3.24 4.83
N LEU A 91 -13.31 -2.14 4.50
CA LEU A 91 -12.22 -2.07 3.53
C LEU A 91 -10.97 -1.60 4.27
N SER A 92 -9.97 -2.48 4.33
CA SER A 92 -8.64 -2.13 4.82
C SER A 92 -7.82 -1.57 3.66
N ILE A 93 -7.09 -0.50 3.93
CA ILE A 93 -6.16 0.14 3.02
C ILE A 93 -4.80 0.11 3.71
N LEU A 94 -3.78 -0.43 3.04
CA LEU A 94 -2.40 -0.22 3.43
C LEU A 94 -1.76 0.80 2.49
N ALA A 95 -1.11 1.80 3.07
CA ALA A 95 -0.47 2.86 2.34
C ALA A 95 0.80 3.37 3.06
N HIS A 96 1.59 4.18 2.36
CA HIS A 96 2.65 4.97 2.95
C HIS A 96 2.06 5.90 4.04
N PRO A 97 2.78 6.18 5.15
CA PRO A 97 2.34 7.10 6.20
C PRO A 97 1.88 8.47 5.67
N ASP A 98 2.55 8.98 4.64
CA ASP A 98 2.29 10.30 4.07
C ASP A 98 1.24 10.31 2.95
N THR A 99 0.62 9.17 2.61
CA THR A 99 -0.41 9.11 1.56
C THR A 99 -1.62 9.99 1.92
N ASP A 100 -2.10 10.77 0.95
CA ASP A 100 -3.32 11.57 1.09
C ASP A 100 -4.58 10.68 1.08
N LEU A 101 -5.05 10.34 2.28
CA LEU A 101 -6.25 9.55 2.47
C LEU A 101 -7.50 10.19 1.84
N ASN A 102 -7.59 11.52 1.75
CA ASN A 102 -8.75 12.16 1.13
C ASN A 102 -8.78 11.90 -0.37
N ALA A 103 -7.62 11.91 -1.03
CA ALA A 103 -7.51 11.53 -2.44
C ALA A 103 -7.98 10.09 -2.66
N VAL A 104 -7.53 9.15 -1.82
CA VAL A 104 -7.97 7.73 -1.87
C VAL A 104 -9.49 7.61 -1.71
N ILE A 105 -10.07 8.28 -0.70
CA ILE A 105 -11.51 8.22 -0.44
C ILE A 105 -12.32 8.84 -1.61
N ASN A 106 -11.84 9.93 -2.20
CA ASN A 106 -12.50 10.57 -3.33
C ASN A 106 -12.47 9.67 -4.57
N GLU A 107 -11.35 9.02 -4.84
CA GLU A 107 -11.22 8.08 -5.95
C GLU A 107 -12.13 6.86 -5.75
N LEU A 108 -12.16 6.28 -4.54
CA LEU A 108 -13.09 5.22 -4.17
C LEU A 108 -14.54 5.60 -4.45
N ARG A 109 -14.94 6.83 -4.10
CA ARG A 109 -16.29 7.34 -4.39
C ARG A 109 -16.53 7.53 -5.88
N GLY A 110 -15.53 8.02 -6.63
CA GLY A 110 -15.58 8.12 -8.09
C GLY A 110 -15.80 6.77 -8.77
N LEU A 111 -15.24 5.71 -8.19
CA LEU A 111 -15.40 4.32 -8.63
C LEU A 111 -16.70 3.66 -8.11
N GLY A 112 -17.59 4.42 -7.46
CA GLY A 112 -18.88 3.94 -6.98
C GLY A 112 -18.85 3.25 -5.61
N VAL A 113 -17.72 3.29 -4.89
CA VAL A 113 -17.64 2.77 -3.52
C VAL A 113 -18.29 3.75 -2.56
N ASN A 114 -19.34 3.30 -1.86
CA ASN A 114 -20.02 4.12 -0.87
C ASN A 114 -19.23 4.13 0.46
N VAL A 115 -18.26 5.01 0.60
CA VAL A 115 -17.46 5.21 1.82
C VAL A 115 -18.28 5.98 2.87
N ARG A 116 -18.64 5.31 3.97
CA ARG A 116 -19.46 5.85 5.06
C ARG A 116 -18.65 6.53 6.16
N GLY A 117 -17.39 6.15 6.32
CA GLY A 117 -16.49 6.77 7.30
C GLY A 117 -15.25 5.94 7.59
N VAL A 118 -14.31 6.54 8.31
CA VAL A 118 -13.09 5.91 8.81
C VAL A 118 -13.39 5.27 10.16
N VAL A 119 -13.04 3.99 10.32
CA VAL A 119 -13.19 3.20 11.55
C VAL A 119 -11.88 3.21 12.35
N ASN A 120 -10.76 3.05 11.66
CA ASN A 120 -9.42 3.11 12.26
C ASN A 120 -8.45 3.76 11.28
N ASP A 121 -7.42 4.39 11.81
CA ASP A 121 -6.32 5.01 11.08
C ASP A 121 -5.08 5.03 11.98
N GLU A 122 -4.11 4.16 11.67
CA GLU A 122 -2.91 3.97 12.48
C GLU A 122 -1.69 3.68 11.61
N VAL A 123 -0.50 4.05 12.11
CA VAL A 123 0.77 3.55 11.56
C VAL A 123 1.13 2.28 12.31
N THR A 124 1.33 1.19 11.58
CA THR A 124 1.59 -0.14 12.15
C THR A 124 2.72 -0.84 11.41
N TYR A 125 3.44 -1.69 12.14
CA TYR A 125 4.41 -2.61 11.55
C TYR A 125 3.66 -3.77 10.87
N ILE A 126 3.91 -3.97 9.59
CA ILE A 126 3.30 -5.02 8.76
C ILE A 126 4.38 -5.96 8.29
N LEU A 127 4.16 -7.26 8.45
CA LEU A 127 5.02 -8.34 7.96
C LEU A 127 4.12 -9.37 7.27
N MET A 128 4.41 -9.74 6.02
CA MET A 128 3.71 -10.84 5.37
C MET A 128 4.30 -12.18 5.82
N ALA A 129 3.45 -13.09 6.28
CA ALA A 129 3.87 -14.46 6.56
C ALA A 129 4.15 -15.18 5.24
N GLN A 130 5.33 -15.80 5.11
CA GLN A 130 5.59 -16.71 4.01
C GLN A 130 4.69 -17.94 4.19
N SER A 131 3.77 -18.14 3.25
CA SER A 131 2.93 -19.34 3.15
C SER A 131 3.69 -20.50 2.54
#